data_AF-A0A2W5C8S4-F1
#
_entry.id   AF-A0A2W5C8S4-F1
#
_cell.length_a   1.000
_cell.length_b   1.000
_cell.length_c   1.000
_cell.angle_alpha   90.00
_cell.angle_beta   90.00
_cell.angle_gamma   90.00
#
_symmetry.space_group_name_H-M   'P 1'
#
loop_
_entity.id
_entity.type
_entity.pdbx_description
1 polymer ?
#
loop_
_entity_poly.entity_id
_entity_poly.type
_entity_poly.pdbx_seq_one_letter_code
_entity_poly.pdbx_strand_id
1 'polypeptide(L)'
;MALHIAALLHPPSERRSMSTATFQALITRLAQGLGISVESAPPGVTNAQILNGQSLTAAIDLDDKRLHRIHFNGWSAAAVSFLVSTDGINFVDLYDKAGNEVTIPSLILATNATRAVLVDPVFFLGARYLKIRSGTSAAPVAQGAQRALVLATVAR
;
A
#
# COMPACT_ATOMS: atom_id res chain seq x y z
N MET A 1 30.91 -15.08 -14.85
CA MET A 1 31.42 -15.76 -13.63
C MET A 1 32.93 -15.53 -13.54
N ALA A 2 33.39 -14.44 -12.92
CA ALA A 2 34.76 -14.25 -12.43
C ALA A 2 34.90 -12.87 -11.77
N LEU A 3 34.16 -12.62 -10.69
CA LEU A 3 34.48 -11.51 -9.79
C LEU A 3 34.39 -12.02 -8.35
N HIS A 4 35.26 -13.00 -8.03
CA HIS A 4 35.41 -13.47 -6.66
C HIS A 4 36.81 -13.97 -6.29
N ILE A 5 37.85 -13.77 -7.13
CA ILE A 5 39.21 -14.29 -6.85
C ILE A 5 40.31 -13.26 -7.17
N ALA A 6 40.10 -12.00 -6.82
CA ALA A 6 41.20 -11.02 -6.83
C ALA A 6 41.57 -10.52 -5.41
N ALA A 7 40.71 -10.78 -4.41
CA ALA A 7 40.91 -10.31 -3.04
C ALA A 7 41.79 -11.22 -2.16
N LEU A 8 42.22 -12.39 -2.66
CA LEU A 8 42.95 -13.39 -1.88
C LEU A 8 44.46 -13.49 -2.18
N LEU A 9 44.99 -12.68 -3.11
CA LEU A 9 46.37 -12.81 -3.61
C LEU A 9 47.35 -11.72 -3.15
N HIS A 10 46.95 -10.80 -2.26
CA HIS A 10 47.84 -9.75 -1.74
C HIS A 10 47.97 -9.80 -0.22
N PRO A 11 49.17 -9.52 0.35
CA PRO A 11 49.38 -9.50 1.79
C PRO A 11 48.46 -8.47 2.48
N PRO A 12 48.02 -8.71 3.74
CA PRO A 12 47.06 -7.85 4.44
C PRO A 12 47.48 -6.37 4.51
N SER A 13 48.79 -6.10 4.45
CA SER A 13 49.40 -4.76 4.50
C SER A 13 49.10 -3.88 3.28
N GLU A 14 48.60 -4.44 2.17
CA GLU A 14 48.27 -3.68 0.95
C GLU A 14 46.76 -3.53 0.71
N ARG A 15 45.92 -3.97 1.66
CA ARG A 15 44.48 -3.70 1.63
C ARG A 15 44.25 -2.21 1.86
N ARG A 16 44.35 -1.41 0.79
CA ARG A 16 43.92 -0.01 0.80
C ARG A 16 42.47 0.00 1.29
N SER A 17 42.25 0.55 2.48
CA SER A 17 40.92 0.72 3.05
C SER A 17 40.10 1.57 2.08
N MET A 18 39.22 0.94 1.30
CA MET A 18 38.30 1.66 0.46
C MET A 18 37.39 2.46 1.40
N SER A 19 37.40 3.78 1.27
CA SER A 19 36.52 4.61 2.08
C SER A 19 35.05 4.28 1.75
N THR A 20 34.15 4.44 2.72
CA THR A 20 32.72 4.28 2.50
C THR A 20 32.23 5.15 1.33
N ALA A 21 32.80 6.34 1.17
CA ALA A 21 32.50 7.23 0.04
C ALA A 21 32.92 6.64 -1.32
N THR A 22 34.08 5.99 -1.38
CA THR A 22 34.58 5.32 -2.59
C THR A 22 33.73 4.11 -2.94
N PHE A 23 33.30 3.34 -1.94
CA PHE A 23 32.40 2.19 -2.15
C PHE A 23 31.01 2.63 -2.63
N GLN A 24 30.45 3.67 -2.01
CA GLN A 24 29.16 4.25 -2.44
C GLN A 24 29.24 4.80 -3.87
N ALA A 25 30.31 5.51 -4.22
CA ALA A 25 30.53 6.01 -5.58
C ALA A 25 30.65 4.87 -6.61
N LEU A 26 31.21 3.72 -6.21
CA LEU A 26 31.31 2.54 -7.08
C LEU A 26 29.95 1.89 -7.31
N ILE A 27 29.14 1.73 -6.25
CA ILE A 27 27.76 1.21 -6.35
C ILE A 27 26.92 2.11 -7.25
N THR A 28 26.98 3.44 -7.06
CA THR A 28 26.25 4.39 -7.89
C THR A 28 26.67 4.30 -9.37
N ARG A 29 27.97 4.19 -9.65
CA ARG A 29 28.47 4.04 -11.03
C ARG A 29 28.08 2.71 -11.67
N LEU A 30 28.05 1.63 -10.90
CA LEU A 30 27.61 0.32 -11.39
C LEU A 30 26.10 0.27 -11.66
N ALA A 31 25.28 0.89 -10.79
CA ALA A 31 23.84 1.01 -11.02
C ALA A 31 23.52 1.85 -12.27
N GLN A 32 24.22 2.96 -12.46
CA GLN A 32 24.09 3.82 -13.65
C GLN A 32 24.60 3.15 -14.93
N GLY A 33 25.70 2.41 -14.87
CA GLY A 33 26.28 1.69 -16.01
C GLY A 33 25.50 0.46 -16.46
N LEU A 34 24.71 -0.15 -15.58
CA LEU A 34 23.85 -1.32 -15.88
C LEU A 34 22.43 -0.91 -16.31
N GLY A 35 22.10 0.38 -16.35
CA GLY A 35 20.73 0.84 -16.62
C GLY A 35 19.73 0.44 -15.53
N ILE A 36 20.21 0.02 -14.35
CA ILE A 36 19.35 -0.33 -13.22
C ILE A 36 19.08 0.96 -12.46
N SER A 37 18.19 1.78 -13.01
CA SER A 37 17.47 2.74 -12.19
C SER A 37 16.61 1.93 -11.23
N VAL A 38 17.06 1.74 -9.99
CA VAL A 38 16.15 1.42 -8.88
C VAL A 38 15.41 2.71 -8.55
N GLU A 39 14.66 3.21 -9.53
CA GLU A 39 13.65 4.21 -9.27
C GLU A 39 12.55 3.43 -8.57
N SER A 40 12.60 3.39 -7.24
CA SER A 40 11.44 2.98 -6.47
C SER A 40 10.37 4.00 -6.78
N ALA A 41 9.53 3.71 -7.78
CA ALA A 41 8.41 4.57 -8.12
C ALA A 41 7.63 4.78 -6.82
N PRO A 42 7.46 6.05 -6.37
CA PRO A 42 6.75 6.31 -5.14
C PRO A 42 5.35 5.70 -5.26
N PRO A 43 4.78 5.16 -4.17
CA PRO A 43 3.45 4.62 -4.24
C PRO A 43 2.47 5.66 -4.77
N GLY A 44 1.60 5.26 -5.70
CA GLY A 44 0.52 6.12 -6.16
C GLY A 44 -0.35 6.53 -4.98
N VAL A 45 -0.85 7.77 -4.97
CA VAL A 45 -1.69 8.29 -3.89
C VAL A 45 -3.04 8.71 -4.46
N THR A 46 -4.12 8.20 -3.85
CA THR A 46 -5.51 8.55 -4.21
C THR A 46 -6.26 8.94 -2.94
N ASN A 47 -7.02 10.04 -3.00
CA ASN A 47 -7.86 10.47 -1.88
C ASN A 47 -9.26 9.88 -2.01
N ALA A 48 -9.83 9.47 -0.88
CA ALA A 48 -11.22 9.06 -0.78
C ALA A 48 -11.87 9.68 0.45
N GLN A 49 -13.19 9.80 0.43
CA GLN A 49 -13.95 10.37 1.54
C GLN A 49 -15.23 9.60 1.79
N ILE A 50 -15.55 9.40 3.07
CA ILE A 50 -16.89 9.06 3.51
C ILE A 50 -17.53 10.36 4.01
N LEU A 51 -18.60 10.79 3.36
CA LEU A 51 -19.32 12.01 3.73
C LEU A 51 -20.04 11.83 5.07
N ASN A 52 -20.37 12.95 5.71
CA ASN A 52 -21.17 12.92 6.94
C ASN A 52 -22.51 12.22 6.69
N GLY A 53 -22.92 11.35 7.63
CA GLY A 53 -24.12 10.54 7.55
C GLY A 53 -24.03 9.36 6.57
N GLN A 54 -22.91 9.17 5.87
CA GLN A 54 -22.69 8.05 4.95
C GLN A 54 -21.83 6.97 5.60
N SER A 55 -21.98 5.74 5.13
CA SER A 55 -21.12 4.60 5.49
C SER A 55 -20.17 4.21 4.36
N LEU A 56 -20.32 4.77 3.16
CA LEU A 56 -19.54 4.41 1.97
C LEU A 56 -18.85 5.62 1.37
N THR A 57 -17.70 5.37 0.74
CA THR A 57 -17.10 6.31 -0.20
C THR A 57 -17.87 6.35 -1.52
N ALA A 58 -17.63 7.39 -2.32
CA ALA A 58 -17.86 7.31 -3.76
C ALA A 58 -17.02 6.16 -4.38
N ALA A 59 -17.34 5.79 -5.61
CA ALA A 59 -16.52 4.83 -6.37
C ALA A 59 -15.11 5.40 -6.57
N ILE A 60 -14.10 4.57 -6.32
CA ILE A 60 -12.69 4.89 -6.48
C ILE A 60 -12.17 4.05 -7.64
N ASP A 61 -11.67 4.69 -8.69
CA ASP A 61 -10.96 3.99 -9.77
C ASP A 61 -9.51 3.76 -9.35
N LEU A 62 -9.09 2.49 -9.29
CA LEU A 62 -7.72 2.10 -8.96
C LEU A 62 -6.78 2.13 -10.17
N ASP A 63 -7.31 2.37 -11.35
CA ASP A 63 -6.60 2.32 -12.60
C ASP A 63 -5.87 0.99 -12.86
N ASP A 64 -4.57 1.05 -13.13
CA ASP A 64 -3.65 -0.07 -13.26
C ASP A 64 -2.96 -0.43 -11.93
N LYS A 65 -3.50 0.05 -10.79
CA LYS A 65 -2.85 -0.01 -9.48
C LYS A 65 -3.59 -0.91 -8.50
N ARG A 66 -2.94 -1.23 -7.38
CA ARG A 66 -3.49 -2.09 -6.32
C ARG A 66 -3.34 -1.40 -4.96
N LEU A 67 -4.42 -1.40 -4.19
CA LEU A 67 -4.41 -0.86 -2.84
C LEU A 67 -3.50 -1.71 -1.94
N HIS A 68 -2.60 -1.07 -1.20
CA HIS A 68 -1.73 -1.76 -0.24
C HIS A 68 -1.67 -1.06 1.13
N ARG A 69 -2.17 0.17 1.24
CA ARG A 69 -2.23 0.90 2.51
C ARG A 69 -3.33 1.96 2.50
N ILE A 70 -3.97 2.14 3.64
CA ILE A 70 -4.94 3.20 3.89
C ILE A 70 -4.44 4.02 5.09
N HIS A 71 -4.37 5.33 4.93
CA HIS A 71 -4.15 6.26 6.01
C HIS A 71 -5.46 6.89 6.45
N PHE A 72 -5.79 6.67 7.72
CA PHE A 72 -6.97 7.18 8.40
C PHE A 72 -6.57 8.38 9.25
N ASN A 73 -7.33 9.46 9.18
CA ASN A 73 -7.15 10.64 10.03
C ASN A 73 -8.40 10.85 10.91
N GLY A 74 -8.26 10.58 12.21
CA GLY A 74 -9.35 10.72 13.19
C GLY A 74 -10.52 9.77 12.94
N TRP A 75 -10.28 8.46 12.89
CA TRP A 75 -11.34 7.47 12.62
C TRP A 75 -12.31 7.25 13.80
N SER A 76 -13.48 6.63 13.58
CA SER A 76 -14.59 6.55 14.54
C SER A 76 -14.80 5.18 15.21
N ALA A 77 -13.76 4.35 15.38
CA ALA A 77 -13.87 2.99 15.94
C ALA A 77 -14.74 1.99 15.16
N ALA A 78 -15.24 2.33 13.97
CA ALA A 78 -15.91 1.36 13.12
C ALA A 78 -14.88 0.42 12.47
N ALA A 79 -15.23 -0.85 12.28
CA ALA A 79 -14.50 -1.71 11.34
C ALA A 79 -14.55 -1.10 9.92
N VAL A 80 -13.72 -1.59 9.02
CA VAL A 80 -13.76 -1.19 7.61
C VAL A 80 -13.93 -2.43 6.75
N SER A 81 -14.81 -2.38 5.75
CA SER A 81 -14.93 -3.41 4.73
C SER A 81 -14.89 -2.81 3.32
N PHE A 82 -14.85 -3.67 2.32
CA PHE A 82 -14.58 -3.27 0.94
C PHE A 82 -15.65 -3.79 -0.01
N LEU A 83 -16.03 -2.96 -0.97
CA LEU A 83 -16.82 -3.38 -2.11
C LEU A 83 -16.00 -3.18 -3.37
N VAL A 84 -16.04 -4.15 -4.28
CA VAL A 84 -15.29 -4.12 -5.53
C VAL A 84 -16.22 -4.19 -6.73
N SER A 85 -15.74 -3.69 -7.86
CA SER A 85 -16.45 -3.70 -9.13
C SER A 85 -15.48 -3.75 -10.31
N THR A 86 -15.93 -4.36 -11.41
CA THR A 86 -15.23 -4.38 -12.71
C THR A 86 -15.72 -3.30 -13.66
N ASP A 87 -16.93 -2.76 -13.46
CA ASP A 87 -17.59 -1.80 -14.37
C ASP A 87 -17.81 -0.41 -13.75
N GLY A 88 -17.58 -0.25 -12.44
CA GLY A 88 -17.75 1.01 -11.72
C GLY A 88 -19.21 1.35 -11.40
N ILE A 89 -20.14 0.45 -11.72
CA ILE A 89 -21.59 0.61 -11.52
C ILE A 89 -22.09 -0.40 -10.48
N ASN A 90 -21.82 -1.69 -10.73
CA ASN A 90 -22.27 -2.78 -9.89
C ASN A 90 -21.17 -3.16 -8.90
N PHE A 91 -21.41 -2.87 -7.62
CA PHE A 91 -20.48 -3.16 -6.53
C PHE A 91 -20.97 -4.34 -5.71
N VAL A 92 -20.06 -5.24 -5.38
CA VAL A 92 -20.30 -6.39 -4.51
C VAL A 92 -19.33 -6.36 -3.32
N ASP A 93 -19.77 -6.88 -2.18
CA ASP A 93 -18.92 -7.02 -1.00
C ASP A 93 -17.76 -7.99 -1.29
N LEU A 94 -16.57 -7.65 -0.80
CA LEU A 94 -15.37 -8.45 -1.01
C LEU A 94 -15.22 -9.52 0.08
N TYR A 95 -15.24 -10.78 -0.34
CA TYR A 95 -15.03 -11.94 0.53
C TYR A 95 -13.74 -12.67 0.15
N ASP A 96 -13.08 -13.26 1.15
CA ASP A 96 -11.95 -14.15 0.94
C ASP A 96 -12.41 -15.57 0.55
N LYS A 97 -11.44 -16.42 0.20
CA LYS A 97 -11.71 -17.82 -0.17
C LYS A 97 -12.24 -18.69 0.98
N ALA A 98 -12.14 -18.21 2.22
CA ALA A 98 -12.68 -18.89 3.40
C ALA A 98 -14.11 -18.43 3.72
N GLY A 99 -14.67 -17.49 2.94
CA GLY A 99 -16.03 -16.97 3.14
C GLY A 99 -16.12 -15.85 4.16
N ASN A 100 -14.99 -15.24 4.57
CA ASN A 100 -15.01 -14.08 5.45
C ASN A 100 -15.04 -12.79 4.63
N GLU A 101 -15.80 -11.80 5.08
CA GLU A 101 -15.71 -10.45 4.51
C GLU A 101 -14.32 -9.89 4.79
N VAL A 102 -13.65 -9.37 3.75
CA VAL A 102 -12.34 -8.75 3.90
C VAL A 102 -12.50 -7.45 4.68
N THR A 103 -11.92 -7.41 5.88
CA THR A 103 -12.11 -6.30 6.81
C THR A 103 -10.81 -5.82 7.45
N ILE A 104 -10.80 -4.55 7.85
CA ILE A 104 -9.89 -4.03 8.89
C ILE A 104 -10.70 -3.98 10.18
N PRO A 105 -10.36 -4.79 11.20
CA PRO A 105 -11.11 -4.83 12.45
C PRO A 105 -11.11 -3.50 13.19
N SER A 106 -12.23 -3.18 13.86
CA SER A 106 -12.38 -1.96 14.67
C SER A 106 -11.31 -1.79 15.74
N LEU A 107 -10.80 -2.90 16.30
CA LEU A 107 -9.73 -2.87 17.31
C LEU A 107 -8.43 -2.23 16.79
N ILE A 108 -8.18 -2.28 15.47
CA ILE A 108 -7.02 -1.64 14.83
C ILE A 108 -7.25 -0.13 14.67
N LEU A 109 -8.51 0.29 14.55
CA LEU A 109 -8.93 1.65 14.22
C LEU A 109 -9.64 2.36 15.38
N ALA A 110 -8.97 2.51 16.52
CA ALA A 110 -9.54 3.16 17.71
C ALA A 110 -10.13 4.57 17.43
N THR A 111 -11.04 5.03 18.31
CA THR A 111 -11.66 6.36 18.20
C THR A 111 -10.60 7.47 18.16
N ASN A 112 -10.75 8.40 17.22
CA ASN A 112 -9.83 9.50 16.92
C ASN A 112 -8.41 9.05 16.54
N ALA A 113 -8.20 7.78 16.20
CA ALA A 113 -6.89 7.31 15.81
C ALA A 113 -6.48 7.87 14.45
N THR A 114 -5.20 8.25 14.36
CA THR A 114 -4.49 8.46 13.10
C THR A 114 -3.59 7.26 12.87
N ARG A 115 -3.83 6.52 11.79
CA ARG A 115 -3.19 5.22 11.52
C ARG A 115 -2.97 5.05 10.03
N ALA A 116 -1.82 4.49 9.67
CA ALA A 116 -1.62 3.89 8.37
C ALA A 116 -1.72 2.37 8.54
N VAL A 117 -2.69 1.76 7.87
CA VAL A 117 -2.96 0.32 7.96
C VAL A 117 -2.62 -0.31 6.62
N LEU A 118 -1.78 -1.34 6.65
CA LEU A 118 -1.47 -2.15 5.48
C LEU A 118 -2.66 -3.06 5.16
N VAL A 119 -2.91 -3.27 3.88
CA VAL A 119 -3.86 -4.26 3.38
C VAL A 119 -3.14 -5.12 2.36
N ASP A 120 -3.47 -6.41 2.30
CA ASP A 120 -2.85 -7.31 1.35
C ASP A 120 -3.33 -6.97 -0.08
N PRO A 121 -2.42 -6.58 -1.01
CA PRO A 121 -2.79 -6.26 -2.38
C PRO A 121 -3.47 -7.43 -3.13
N VAL A 122 -3.26 -8.67 -2.68
CA VAL A 122 -3.83 -9.87 -3.31
C VAL A 122 -5.35 -9.80 -3.40
N PHE A 123 -6.01 -9.18 -2.41
CA PHE A 123 -7.46 -9.03 -2.37
C PHE A 123 -8.00 -8.12 -3.47
N PHE A 124 -7.16 -7.25 -4.04
CA PHE A 124 -7.56 -6.25 -5.03
C PHE A 124 -7.08 -6.57 -6.45
N LEU A 125 -6.49 -7.75 -6.68
CA LEU A 125 -5.91 -8.12 -7.98
C LEU A 125 -6.94 -8.12 -9.12
N GLY A 126 -8.19 -8.48 -8.83
CA GLY A 126 -9.30 -8.51 -9.79
C GLY A 126 -10.22 -7.29 -9.76
N ALA A 127 -9.95 -6.30 -8.91
CA ALA A 127 -10.78 -5.10 -8.78
C ALA A 127 -10.23 -3.96 -9.64
N ARG A 128 -11.11 -3.31 -10.41
CA ARG A 128 -10.82 -2.03 -11.07
C ARG A 128 -11.32 -0.87 -10.22
N TYR A 129 -12.53 -1.01 -9.69
CA TYR A 129 -13.17 -0.02 -8.86
C TYR A 129 -13.37 -0.53 -7.44
N LEU A 130 -13.25 0.38 -6.48
CA LEU A 130 -13.36 0.11 -5.04
C LEU A 130 -14.34 1.10 -4.40
N LYS A 131 -15.09 0.63 -3.40
CA LYS A 131 -15.66 1.49 -2.35
C LYS A 131 -15.19 0.98 -1.00
N ILE A 132 -15.00 1.92 -0.08
CA ILE A 132 -14.61 1.61 1.29
C ILE A 132 -15.83 1.86 2.17
N ARG A 133 -16.19 0.86 2.98
CA ARG A 133 -17.29 0.92 3.93
C ARG A 133 -16.74 1.14 5.35
N SER A 134 -17.39 2.04 6.08
CA SER A 134 -17.34 2.10 7.55
C SER A 134 -18.38 1.11 8.10
N GLY A 135 -17.94 0.10 8.84
CA GLY A 135 -18.73 -1.06 9.24
C GLY A 135 -18.53 -2.26 8.31
N THR A 136 -19.33 -3.30 8.54
CA THR A 136 -19.39 -4.52 7.69
C THR A 136 -20.61 -4.46 6.78
N SER A 137 -20.77 -5.43 5.87
CA SER A 137 -21.98 -5.56 5.04
C SER A 137 -23.26 -5.69 5.87
N ALA A 138 -23.19 -6.46 6.96
CA ALA A 138 -24.30 -6.69 7.88
C ALA A 138 -24.59 -5.51 8.82
N ALA A 139 -23.57 -4.70 9.15
CA ALA A 139 -23.71 -3.56 10.05
C ALA A 139 -22.92 -2.33 9.53
N PRO A 140 -23.41 -1.66 8.46
CA PRO A 140 -22.83 -0.41 8.01
C PRO A 140 -22.97 0.67 9.08
N VAL A 141 -21.89 1.41 9.34
CA VAL A 141 -21.83 2.50 10.33
C VAL A 141 -21.73 3.83 9.60
N ALA A 142 -22.80 4.62 9.68
CA ALA A 142 -22.79 5.99 9.20
C ALA A 142 -21.83 6.85 10.03
N GLN A 143 -20.97 7.61 9.36
CA GLN A 143 -20.01 8.48 10.02
C GLN A 143 -20.69 9.76 10.55
N GLY A 144 -20.43 10.12 11.80
CA GLY A 144 -20.95 11.36 12.41
C GLY A 144 -20.24 12.65 11.98
N ALA A 145 -19.22 12.53 11.13
CA ALA A 145 -18.51 13.62 10.48
C ALA A 145 -17.86 13.10 9.20
N GLN A 146 -17.48 13.97 8.27
CA GLN A 146 -16.73 13.56 7.08
C GLN A 146 -15.40 12.92 7.49
N ARG A 147 -15.05 11.78 6.86
CA ARG A 147 -13.76 11.10 7.05
C ARG A 147 -12.97 11.11 5.76
N ALA A 148 -11.78 11.71 5.80
CA ALA A 148 -10.82 11.65 4.71
C ALA A 148 -9.91 10.42 4.86
N LEU A 149 -9.72 9.72 3.76
CA LEU A 149 -8.86 8.56 3.62
C LEU A 149 -7.81 8.85 2.55
N VAL A 150 -6.56 8.50 2.83
CA VAL A 150 -5.48 8.56 1.84
C VAL A 150 -5.06 7.13 1.50
N LEU A 151 -5.24 6.76 0.24
CA LEU A 151 -4.94 5.44 -0.27
C LEU A 151 -3.57 5.47 -0.91
N ALA A 152 -2.71 4.53 -0.53
CA ALA A 152 -1.48 4.28 -1.24
C ALA A 152 -1.63 3.02 -2.09
N THR A 153 -1.18 3.10 -3.33
CA THR A 153 -1.31 2.04 -4.33
C THR A 153 0.05 1.68 -4.93
N VAL A 154 0.21 0.42 -5.32
CA VAL A 154 1.36 -0.05 -6.10
C VAL A 154 0.92 -0.33 -7.54
N ALA A 155 1.83 -0.17 -8.51
CA ALA A 155 1.56 -0.59 -9.89
C ALA A 155 1.34 -2.12 -9.94
N ARG A 156 0.54 -2.56 -10.92
CA ARG A 156 0.28 -3.99 -11.17
C ARG A 156 1.48 -4.71 -11.75
#